data_AF-A0A2D4JRX2-F1
#
_entry.id   AF-A0A2D4JRX2-F1
#
_cell.length_a   1.000
_cell.length_b   1.000
_cell.length_c   1.000
_cell.angle_alpha   90.00
_cell.angle_beta   90.00
_cell.angle_gamma   90.00
#
_symmetry.space_group_name_H-M   'P 1'
#
loop_
_entity.id
_entity.type
_entity.pdbx_description
1 polymer ?
#
loop_
_entity_poly.entity_id
_entity_poly.type
_entity_poly.pdbx_seq_one_letter_code
_entity_poly.pdbx_strand_id
1 'polypeptide(L)'
;HLTIDGRDTHYFIKLGSLEEDLSLIGNTGGRRILENGVNVTVSQMTSVINGRTRRFADIQLQHGFLCFNIRYGTTIEEEKNHVLEIARQRAVLQAWTKEQKRLQDGEEGTRAWTEGEKQQLLSTGKVQGYDGYFVLSVEQYLELAD
;
A
#
# COMPACT_ATOMS: atom_id res chain seq x y z
N HIS A 1 1.91 1.33 11.92
CA HIS A 1 2.95 1.94 11.07
C HIS A 1 3.58 0.81 10.26
N LEU A 2 4.12 1.10 9.08
CA LEU A 2 4.73 0.13 8.16
C LEU A 2 5.97 0.77 7.51
N THR A 3 6.97 -0.04 7.13
CA THR A 3 8.15 0.48 6.43
C THR A 3 8.00 0.25 4.93
N ILE A 4 7.80 1.32 4.16
CA ILE A 4 7.48 1.24 2.73
C ILE A 4 8.59 1.94 1.94
N ASP A 5 9.26 1.21 1.06
CA ASP A 5 10.38 1.73 0.23
C ASP A 5 11.43 2.48 1.07
N GLY A 6 11.76 1.93 2.25
CA GLY A 6 12.71 2.50 3.21
C GLY A 6 12.17 3.68 4.03
N ARG A 7 10.85 3.92 4.03
CA ARG A 7 10.20 5.01 4.76
C ARG A 7 9.32 4.50 5.88
N ASP A 8 9.51 5.04 7.08
CA ASP A 8 8.62 4.82 8.20
C ASP A 8 7.30 5.55 7.98
N THR A 9 6.26 4.80 7.65
CA THR A 9 4.96 5.31 7.23
C THR A 9 3.91 5.10 8.31
N HIS A 10 3.35 6.21 8.81
CA HIS A 10 2.30 6.24 9.82
C HIS A 10 0.97 6.62 9.19
N TYR A 11 -0.08 5.89 9.56
CA TYR A 11 -1.43 6.07 9.02
C TYR A 11 -2.33 6.70 10.07
N PHE A 12 -3.04 7.74 9.65
CA PHE A 12 -3.99 8.49 10.46
C PHE A 12 -5.29 8.64 9.70
N ILE A 13 -6.40 8.81 10.42
CA ILE A 13 -7.65 9.28 9.84
C ILE A 13 -7.98 10.66 10.40
N LYS A 14 -8.70 11.46 9.62
CA LYS A 14 -9.29 12.70 10.09
C LYS A 14 -10.77 12.78 9.70
N LEU A 15 -11.62 12.99 10.71
CA LEU A 15 -13.08 13.10 10.55
C LEU A 15 -13.54 14.53 10.22
N GLY A 16 -12.64 15.51 10.26
CA GLY A 16 -12.90 16.92 9.95
C GLY A 16 -12.92 17.24 8.45
N SER A 17 -13.05 18.52 8.12
CA SER A 17 -13.05 19.01 6.73
C SER A 17 -11.66 18.94 6.11
N LEU A 18 -11.59 18.34 4.92
CA LEU A 18 -10.39 18.37 4.09
C LEU A 18 -10.08 19.80 3.63
N GLU A 19 -11.11 20.56 3.29
CA GLU A 19 -11.01 21.91 2.75
C GLU A 19 -10.35 22.88 3.74
N GLU A 20 -10.64 22.75 5.03
CA GLU A 20 -9.97 23.50 6.10
C GLU A 20 -8.46 23.26 6.08
N ASP A 21 -8.02 22.00 6.04
CA ASP A 21 -6.59 21.67 6.01
C ASP A 21 -5.92 22.07 4.70
N LEU A 22 -6.58 21.90 3.56
CA LEU A 22 -6.06 22.34 2.27
C LEU A 22 -5.89 23.86 2.22
N SER A 23 -6.79 24.61 2.85
CA SER A 23 -6.69 26.08 2.96
C SER A 23 -5.46 26.50 3.77
N LEU A 24 -5.17 25.80 4.88
CA LEU A 24 -4.01 26.06 5.74
C LEU A 24 -2.70 25.69 5.04
N ILE A 25 -2.68 24.58 4.32
CA ILE A 25 -1.51 24.13 3.54
C ILE A 25 -1.29 25.05 2.33
N GLY A 26 -2.34 25.72 1.84
CA GLY A 26 -2.33 26.45 0.58
C GLY A 26 -2.10 25.53 -0.61
N ASN A 27 -2.60 24.29 -0.55
CA ASN A 27 -2.50 23.32 -1.63
C ASN A 27 -3.91 22.86 -2.01
N THR A 28 -4.33 23.13 -3.25
CA THR A 28 -5.66 22.75 -3.75
C THR A 28 -5.66 21.39 -4.46
N GLY A 29 -4.50 20.73 -4.57
CA GLY A 29 -4.37 19.39 -5.14
C GLY A 29 -2.98 19.10 -5.68
N GLY A 30 -2.59 17.82 -5.68
CA GLY A 30 -1.28 17.38 -6.20
C GLY A 30 -0.14 17.58 -5.21
N ARG A 31 1.09 17.64 -5.74
CA ARG A 31 2.34 17.64 -4.96
C ARG A 31 2.89 19.05 -4.79
N ARG A 32 3.28 19.41 -3.56
CA ARG A 32 3.91 20.68 -3.19
C ARG A 32 5.01 20.46 -2.17
N ILE A 33 6.11 21.21 -2.26
CA ILE A 33 7.15 21.25 -1.22
C ILE A 33 6.99 22.55 -0.42
N LEU A 34 6.93 22.44 0.90
CA LEU A 34 6.86 23.58 1.83
C LEU A 34 8.25 24.19 2.05
N GLU A 35 8.31 25.40 2.59
CA GLU A 35 9.57 26.12 2.83
C GLU A 35 10.53 25.38 3.76
N ASN A 36 10.00 24.58 4.69
CA ASN A 36 10.78 23.73 5.59
C ASN A 36 11.22 22.39 4.95
N GLY A 37 11.01 22.20 3.65
CA GLY A 37 11.40 21.00 2.91
C GLY A 37 10.43 19.82 3.00
N VAL A 38 9.31 19.96 3.72
CA VAL A 38 8.28 18.92 3.77
C VAL A 38 7.57 18.81 2.42
N ASN A 39 7.55 17.61 1.86
CA ASN A 39 6.81 17.29 0.64
C ASN A 39 5.38 16.88 1.01
N VAL A 40 4.41 17.61 0.49
CA VAL A 40 2.98 17.39 0.67
C VAL A 40 2.39 16.86 -0.63
N THR A 41 1.73 15.71 -0.61
CA THR A 41 0.96 15.19 -1.74
C THR A 41 -0.50 15.07 -1.33
N VAL A 42 -1.40 15.63 -2.15
CA VAL A 42 -2.84 15.53 -1.96
C VAL A 42 -3.43 14.69 -3.08
N SER A 43 -4.14 13.63 -2.70
CA SER A 43 -4.84 12.72 -3.61
C SER A 43 -6.32 12.70 -3.24
N GLN A 44 -7.20 12.96 -4.20
CA GLN A 44 -8.64 12.87 -4.00
C GLN A 44 -9.20 11.74 -4.86
N MET A 45 -10.08 10.93 -4.27
CA MET A 45 -10.65 9.74 -4.90
C MET A 45 -12.17 9.72 -4.69
N THR A 46 -12.89 9.21 -5.68
CA THR A 46 -14.33 8.98 -5.59
C THR A 46 -14.62 7.51 -5.86
N SER A 47 -15.40 6.87 -5.00
CA SER A 47 -15.79 5.47 -5.14
C SER A 47 -17.27 5.29 -4.81
N VAL A 48 -17.90 4.29 -5.42
CA VAL A 48 -19.28 3.92 -5.11
C VAL A 48 -19.25 2.77 -4.11
N ILE A 49 -19.73 3.00 -2.89
CA ILE A 49 -19.81 2.01 -1.82
C ILE A 49 -21.27 1.84 -1.43
N ASN A 50 -21.78 0.61 -1.50
CA ASN A 50 -23.18 0.28 -1.25
C ASN A 50 -24.16 1.17 -2.04
N GLY A 51 -23.86 1.42 -3.32
CA GLY A 51 -24.67 2.26 -4.20
C GLY A 51 -24.61 3.76 -3.91
N ARG A 52 -23.80 4.21 -2.94
CA ARG A 52 -23.60 5.63 -2.62
C ARG A 52 -22.22 6.09 -3.07
N THR A 53 -22.19 7.24 -3.74
CA THR A 53 -20.93 7.90 -4.08
C THR A 53 -20.30 8.45 -2.80
N ARG A 54 -19.07 8.05 -2.51
CA ARG A 54 -18.26 8.54 -1.40
C ARG A 54 -16.96 9.14 -1.92
N ARG A 55 -16.58 10.28 -1.35
CA ARG A 55 -15.29 10.92 -1.62
C ARG A 55 -14.33 10.60 -0.49
N PHE A 56 -13.11 10.26 -0.88
CA PHE A 56 -11.96 10.06 -0.01
C PHE A 56 -10.88 11.05 -0.41
N ALA A 57 -10.00 11.37 0.54
CA ALA A 57 -8.77 12.06 0.21
C ALA A 57 -7.65 11.58 1.11
N ASP A 58 -6.44 11.61 0.58
CA ASP A 58 -5.21 11.36 1.31
C ASP A 58 -4.35 12.62 1.26
N ILE A 59 -3.85 13.03 2.41
CA ILE A 59 -2.76 13.99 2.53
C ILE A 59 -1.54 13.23 3.01
N GLN A 60 -0.51 13.18 2.19
CA GLN A 60 0.79 12.62 2.54
C GLN A 60 1.77 13.73 2.87
N LEU A 61 2.40 13.65 4.04
CA LEU A 61 3.46 14.55 4.49
C LEU A 61 4.74 13.74 4.59
N GLN A 62 5.76 14.13 3.83
CA GLN A 62 7.02 13.40 3.76
C GLN A 62 8.21 14.31 4.01
N HIS A 63 9.13 13.87 4.87
CA HIS A 63 10.43 14.51 5.08
C HIS A 63 11.49 13.45 5.41
N GLY A 64 12.50 13.32 4.55
CA GLY A 64 13.49 12.25 4.66
C GLY A 64 12.85 10.86 4.59
N PHE A 65 13.11 10.05 5.61
CA PHE A 65 12.58 8.68 5.77
C PHE A 65 11.22 8.64 6.48
N LEU A 66 10.68 9.76 6.94
CA LEU A 66 9.39 9.82 7.62
C LEU A 66 8.26 10.14 6.63
N CYS A 67 7.16 9.39 6.72
CA CYS A 67 5.95 9.61 5.95
C CYS A 67 4.71 9.53 6.85
N PHE A 68 3.87 10.56 6.82
CA PHE A 68 2.54 10.53 7.43
C PHE A 68 1.49 10.50 6.32
N ASN A 69 0.58 9.53 6.39
CA ASN A 69 -0.57 9.44 5.51
C ASN A 69 -1.84 9.72 6.31
N ILE A 70 -2.58 10.77 5.96
CA ILE A 70 -3.81 11.16 6.63
C ILE A 70 -4.97 10.97 5.66
N ARG A 71 -5.86 10.03 5.97
CA ARG A 71 -7.04 9.74 5.16
C ARG A 71 -8.31 10.42 5.69
N TYR A 72 -9.09 10.97 4.77
CA TYR A 72 -10.38 11.63 4.99
C TYR A 72 -11.51 10.82 4.35
N GLY A 73 -12.73 10.96 4.90
CA GLY A 73 -13.92 10.31 4.36
C GLY A 73 -14.02 8.81 4.66
N THR A 74 -13.30 8.33 5.68
CA THR A 74 -13.26 6.93 6.10
C THR A 74 -13.48 6.78 7.60
N THR A 75 -13.79 5.57 8.06
CA THR A 75 -13.76 5.21 9.48
C THR A 75 -12.43 4.57 9.88
N ILE A 76 -12.15 4.46 11.18
CA ILE A 76 -10.93 3.80 11.69
C ILE A 76 -10.86 2.36 11.18
N GLU A 77 -11.99 1.65 11.25
CA GLU A 77 -12.07 0.25 10.87
C GLU A 77 -11.87 0.06 9.36
N GLU A 78 -12.48 0.93 8.55
CA GLU A 78 -12.29 0.93 7.09
C GLU A 78 -10.83 1.19 6.71
N GLU A 79 -10.18 2.19 7.31
CA GLU A 79 -8.78 2.49 7.00
C GLU A 79 -7.83 1.41 7.51
N LYS A 80 -8.11 0.82 8.68
CA LYS A 80 -7.33 -0.32 9.17
C LYS A 80 -7.36 -1.48 8.18
N ASN A 81 -8.56 -1.85 7.70
CA ASN A 81 -8.72 -2.92 6.71
C ASN A 81 -8.05 -2.56 5.38
N HIS A 82 -8.13 -1.30 4.95
CA HIS A 82 -7.47 -0.81 3.75
C HIS A 82 -5.93 -0.88 3.84
N VAL A 83 -5.34 -0.43 4.96
CA VAL A 83 -3.89 -0.51 5.20
C VAL A 83 -3.41 -1.96 5.23
N LEU A 84 -4.18 -2.85 5.86
CA LEU A 84 -3.89 -4.28 5.89
C LEU A 84 -3.90 -4.90 4.50
N GLU A 85 -4.89 -4.57 3.67
CA GLU A 85 -4.96 -5.07 2.30
C GLU A 85 -3.82 -4.56 1.43
N ILE A 86 -3.41 -3.29 1.57
CA ILE A 86 -2.24 -2.76 0.88
C ILE A 86 -0.97 -3.49 1.30
N ALA A 87 -0.80 -3.75 2.60
CA ALA A 87 0.34 -4.50 3.12
C ALA A 87 0.37 -5.91 2.52
N ARG A 88 -0.78 -6.62 2.52
CA ARG A 88 -0.94 -7.92 1.87
C ARG A 88 -0.53 -7.91 0.41
N GLN A 89 -1.04 -6.96 -0.38
CA GLN A 89 -0.71 -6.87 -1.80
C GLN A 89 0.79 -6.70 -2.02
N ARG A 90 1.46 -5.89 -1.19
CA ARG A 90 2.92 -5.72 -1.22
C ARG A 90 3.66 -7.01 -0.87
N ALA A 91 3.30 -7.66 0.23
CA ALA A 91 3.92 -8.93 0.65
C ALA A 91 3.80 -10.01 -0.43
N VAL A 92 2.62 -10.14 -1.05
CA VAL A 92 2.39 -11.09 -2.16
C VAL A 92 3.23 -10.75 -3.38
N LEU A 93 3.32 -9.47 -3.76
CA LEU A 93 4.15 -9.03 -4.88
C LEU A 93 5.65 -9.32 -4.62
N GLN A 94 6.12 -9.05 -3.41
CA GLN A 94 7.51 -9.35 -3.03
C GLN A 94 7.79 -10.85 -3.04
N ALA A 95 6.86 -11.67 -2.54
CA ALA A 95 7.00 -13.13 -2.57
C ALA A 95 7.11 -13.64 -4.00
N TRP A 96 6.26 -13.16 -4.92
CA TRP A 96 6.35 -13.49 -6.34
C TRP A 96 7.66 -13.05 -6.97
N THR A 97 8.13 -11.84 -6.66
CA THR A 97 9.41 -11.32 -7.16
C THR A 97 10.59 -12.18 -6.70
N LYS A 98 10.60 -12.59 -5.43
CA LYS A 98 11.64 -13.49 -4.87
C LYS A 98 11.59 -14.87 -5.53
N GLU A 99 10.39 -15.42 -5.71
CA GLU A 99 10.20 -16.74 -6.34
C GLU A 99 10.65 -16.73 -7.81
N GLN A 100 10.27 -15.70 -8.57
CA GLN A 100 10.71 -15.54 -9.96
C GLN A 100 12.24 -15.45 -10.04
N LYS A 101 12.87 -14.68 -9.15
CA LYS A 101 14.32 -14.55 -9.10
C LYS A 101 15.03 -15.88 -8.77
N ARG A 102 14.52 -16.66 -7.81
CA ARG A 102 15.05 -18.01 -7.52
C ARG A 102 15.08 -18.90 -8.76
N LEU A 103 13.99 -18.93 -9.52
CA LEU A 103 13.93 -19.71 -10.76
C LEU A 103 14.90 -19.19 -11.83
N GLN A 104 15.09 -17.87 -11.93
CA GLN A 104 16.08 -17.27 -12.84
C GLN A 104 17.52 -17.65 -12.46
N ASP A 105 17.80 -17.71 -11.16
CA ASP A 105 19.11 -18.07 -10.62
C ASP A 105 19.37 -19.60 -10.64
N GLY A 106 18.38 -20.39 -11.09
CA GLY A 106 18.47 -21.85 -11.18
C GLY A 106 18.28 -22.57 -9.84
N GLU A 107 17.82 -21.86 -8.81
CA GLU A 107 17.52 -22.42 -7.50
C GLU A 107 16.18 -23.20 -7.52
N GLU A 108 16.01 -24.09 -6.54
CA GLU A 108 14.72 -24.71 -6.31
C GLU A 108 13.70 -23.66 -5.81
N GLY A 109 12.53 -23.63 -6.46
CA GLY A 109 11.41 -22.80 -6.03
C GLY A 109 10.91 -23.19 -4.63
N THR A 110 10.19 -22.30 -3.97
CA THR A 110 9.51 -22.59 -2.69
C THR A 110 8.45 -23.69 -2.82
N ARG A 111 8.02 -23.98 -4.06
CA ARG A 111 7.14 -25.09 -4.43
C ARG A 111 7.70 -25.83 -5.65
N ALA A 112 7.33 -27.10 -5.76
CA ALA A 112 7.51 -27.89 -6.97
C ALA A 112 6.59 -27.38 -8.11
N TRP A 113 7.11 -26.44 -8.90
CA TRP A 113 6.46 -25.95 -10.12
C TRP A 113 6.63 -26.94 -11.27
N THR A 114 5.56 -27.18 -12.03
CA THR A 114 5.64 -27.84 -13.33
C THR A 114 6.40 -26.97 -14.33
N GLU A 115 6.89 -27.56 -15.42
CA GLU A 115 7.64 -26.81 -16.43
C GLU A 115 6.81 -25.67 -17.05
N GLY A 116 5.52 -25.90 -17.30
CA GLY A 116 4.61 -24.85 -17.79
C GLY A 116 4.45 -23.69 -16.80
N GLU A 117 4.32 -23.99 -15.50
CA GLU A 117 4.21 -22.97 -14.46
C GLU A 117 5.52 -22.20 -14.27
N LYS A 118 6.68 -22.87 -14.38
CA LYS A 118 7.99 -22.20 -14.37
C LYS A 118 8.10 -21.19 -15.51
N GLN A 119 7.76 -21.58 -16.74
CA GLN A 119 7.78 -20.68 -17.89
C GLN A 119 6.82 -19.50 -17.70
N GLN A 120 5.64 -19.75 -17.14
CA GLN A 120 4.68 -18.69 -16.82
C GLN A 120 5.22 -17.72 -15.76
N LEU A 121 5.84 -18.26 -14.69
CA LEU A 121 6.41 -17.44 -13.63
C LEU A 121 7.57 -16.58 -14.14
N LEU A 122 8.45 -17.15 -14.96
CA LEU A 122 9.57 -16.43 -15.57
C LEU A 122 9.10 -15.32 -16.51
N SER A 123 8.04 -15.57 -17.30
CA SER A 123 7.54 -14.61 -18.29
C SER A 123 6.61 -13.53 -17.72
N THR A 124 5.75 -13.88 -16.75
CA THR A 124 4.70 -12.98 -16.25
C THR A 124 4.88 -12.53 -14.80
N GLY A 125 5.84 -13.12 -14.07
CA GLY A 125 6.08 -12.81 -12.65
C GLY A 125 5.09 -13.45 -11.68
N LYS A 126 4.12 -14.23 -12.17
CA LYS A 126 3.16 -14.99 -11.35
C LYS A 126 2.67 -16.22 -12.08
N VAL A 127 1.97 -17.11 -11.36
CA VAL A 127 1.31 -18.28 -11.96
C VAL A 127 -0.20 -18.13 -11.79
N GLN A 128 -0.96 -18.30 -12.87
CA GLN A 128 -2.41 -18.15 -12.82
C GLN A 128 -3.03 -19.25 -11.94
N GLY A 129 -4.00 -18.88 -11.10
CA GLY A 129 -4.65 -19.80 -10.17
C GLY A 129 -3.92 -19.98 -8.84
N TYR A 130 -2.75 -19.35 -8.67
CA TYR A 130 -2.04 -19.29 -7.40
C TYR A 130 -2.15 -17.89 -6.81
N ASP A 131 -2.60 -17.83 -5.56
CA ASP A 131 -2.58 -16.62 -4.75
C ASP A 131 -1.57 -16.77 -3.61
N GLY A 132 -1.00 -15.64 -3.19
CA GLY A 132 -0.17 -15.60 -2.00
C GLY A 132 -1.07 -15.57 -0.76
N TYR A 133 -0.92 -16.58 0.10
CA TYR A 133 -1.59 -16.66 1.39
C TYR A 133 -0.59 -16.38 2.49
N PHE A 134 -0.99 -15.62 3.50
CA PHE A 134 -0.20 -15.50 4.70
C PHE A 134 -0.25 -16.80 5.49
N VAL A 135 0.91 -17.26 5.94
CA VAL A 135 1.03 -18.44 6.83
C VAL A 135 0.55 -18.11 8.24
N LEU A 136 0.58 -16.82 8.63
CA LEU A 136 0.14 -16.31 9.93
C LEU A 136 -1.00 -15.31 9.77
N SER A 137 -1.90 -15.24 10.75
CA SER A 137 -2.97 -14.25 10.73
C SER A 137 -2.39 -12.83 10.87
N VAL A 138 -2.61 -12.01 9.84
CA VAL A 138 -2.16 -10.61 9.77
C VAL A 138 -2.80 -9.76 10.88
N GLU A 139 -3.97 -10.17 11.37
CA GLU A 139 -4.67 -9.51 12.47
C GLU A 139 -3.90 -9.60 13.79
N GLN A 140 -3.05 -10.62 13.96
CA GLN A 140 -2.25 -10.84 15.16
C GLN A 140 -0.82 -10.30 15.04
N TYR A 141 -0.31 -10.10 13.81
CA TYR A 141 1.06 -9.64 13.55
C TYR A 141 1.10 -8.59 12.44
N LEU A 142 0.69 -7.37 12.79
CA LEU A 142 0.72 -6.20 11.89
C LEU A 142 2.14 -5.91 11.35
N GLU A 143 3.17 -6.33 12.09
CA GLU A 143 4.58 -6.21 11.72
C GLU A 143 5.06 -7.24 10.68
N LEU A 144 4.27 -8.29 10.40
CA LEU A 144 4.55 -9.29 9.36
C LEU A 144 3.73 -9.06 8.09
N ALA A 145 3.04 -7.92 8.01
CA ALA A 145 2.12 -7.62 6.94
C ALA A 145 2.81 -7.21 5.63
N ASP A 146 4.10 -6.83 5.65
CA ASP A 146 4.86 -6.40 4.46
C ASP A 146 6.21 -7.11 4.23
#